data_AF-A0A955TFM4-F1
#
_entry.id   AF-A0A955TFM4-F1
#
_cell.length_a   1.000
_cell.length_b   1.000
_cell.length_c   1.000
_cell.angle_alpha   90.00
_cell.angle_beta   90.00
_cell.angle_gamma   90.00
#
_symmetry.space_group_name_H-M   'P 1'
#
loop_
_entity.id
_entity.type
_entity.pdbx_description
1 polymer ?
#
loop_
_entity_poly.entity_id
_entity_poly.type
_entity_poly.pdbx_seq_one_letter_code
_entity_poly.pdbx_strand_id
1 'polypeptide(L)' 'DPDFIILQNSQILAKAVAGKGGNIDLVASKAVLLDAQSTLDASSQTGISGSVTIESPIQVLSGTIAPLP' A
#
# COMPACT_ATOMS: atom_id res chain seq x y z
N ASP A 1 1.85 0.21 -18.53
CA ASP A 1 1.95 0.70 -17.15
C ASP A 1 1.65 2.17 -17.05
N PRO A 2 1.04 2.61 -15.95
CA PRO A 2 0.84 4.02 -15.67
C PRO A 2 2.18 4.69 -15.32
N ASP A 3 2.38 5.89 -15.85
CA ASP A 3 3.52 6.74 -15.48
C ASP A 3 3.45 7.18 -14.02
N PHE A 4 2.24 7.52 -13.55
CA PHE A 4 2.01 8.04 -12.21
C PHE A 4 0.84 7.32 -11.56
N ILE A 5 1.00 6.98 -10.29
CA ILE A 5 -0.11 6.51 -9.43
C ILE A 5 -0.29 7.55 -8.32
N ILE A 6 -1.50 8.10 -8.22
CA ILE A 6 -1.84 9.11 -7.22
C ILE A 6 -3.02 8.56 -6.40
N LEU A 7 -2.78 8.34 -5.12
CA LEU A 7 -3.81 8.01 -4.13
C LEU A 7 -4.06 9.26 -3.28
N GLN A 8 -5.23 9.86 -3.49
CA GLN A 8 -5.75 10.95 -2.67
C GLN A 8 -7.02 10.47 -1.98
N ASN A 9 -7.03 10.54 -0.65
CA ASN A 9 -8.13 10.09 0.20
C ASN A 9 -8.64 8.70 -0.21
N SER A 10 -7.71 7.81 -0.57
CA SER A 10 -7.99 6.54 -1.22
C SER A 10 -7.66 5.38 -0.30
N GLN A 11 -8.53 4.37 -0.28
CA GLN A 11 -8.35 3.20 0.58
C GLN A 11 -8.28 1.94 -0.25
N ILE A 12 -7.17 1.21 -0.15
CA ILE A 12 -6.98 -0.10 -0.75
C ILE A 12 -6.88 -1.12 0.38
N LEU A 13 -7.92 -1.91 0.53
CA LEU A 13 -8.09 -2.87 1.62
C LEU A 13 -8.07 -4.29 1.04
N ALA A 14 -6.92 -4.94 1.08
CA ALA A 14 -6.75 -6.35 0.73
C ALA A 14 -6.81 -7.23 1.98
N LYS A 15 -7.81 -6.97 2.83
CA LYS A 15 -7.94 -7.61 4.14
C LYS A 15 -8.56 -9.00 4.03
N ALA A 16 -8.07 -9.92 4.85
CA ALA A 16 -8.66 -11.26 4.98
C ALA A 16 -9.12 -11.51 6.42
N VAL A 17 -10.22 -12.24 6.59
CA VAL A 17 -10.66 -12.68 7.92
C VAL A 17 -10.04 -14.03 8.24
N ALA A 18 -10.24 -15.03 7.38
CA ALA A 18 -9.62 -16.35 7.47
C ALA A 18 -8.73 -16.59 6.24
N GLY A 19 -7.47 -16.97 6.47
CA GLY A 19 -6.49 -17.21 5.40
C GLY A 19 -5.47 -16.08 5.23
N LYS A 20 -4.73 -16.10 4.12
CA LYS A 20 -3.68 -15.12 3.84
C LYS A 20 -4.29 -13.79 3.35
N GLY A 21 -3.84 -12.66 3.89
CA GLY A 21 -4.15 -11.32 3.41
C GLY A 21 -3.66 -11.14 1.97
N GLY A 22 -4.32 -10.25 1.22
CA GLY A 22 -4.01 -10.06 -0.19
C GLY A 22 -2.70 -9.30 -0.41
N ASN A 23 -2.05 -9.54 -1.54
CA ASN A 23 -0.90 -8.75 -1.96
C ASN A 23 -1.39 -7.47 -2.65
N ILE A 24 -0.87 -6.32 -2.23
CA ILE A 24 -1.13 -5.02 -2.85
C ILE A 24 0.16 -4.59 -3.55
N ASP A 25 0.18 -4.63 -4.88
CA ASP A 25 1.34 -4.24 -5.66
C ASP A 25 1.02 -2.96 -6.45
N LEU A 26 1.71 -1.86 -6.13
CA LEU A 26 1.62 -0.58 -6.84
C LEU A 26 2.86 -0.39 -7.69
N VAL A 27 2.72 -0.49 -9.01
CA VAL A 27 3.84 -0.35 -9.96
C VAL A 27 3.62 0.88 -10.84
N ALA A 28 4.50 1.88 -10.71
CA ALA A 28 4.47 3.09 -11.53
C ALA A 28 5.82 3.36 -12.17
N SER A 29 5.82 3.78 -13.44
CA SER A 29 7.06 4.01 -14.19
C SER A 29 7.84 5.25 -13.73
N LYS A 30 7.17 6.25 -13.13
CA LYS A 30 7.81 7.49 -12.63
C LYS A 30 7.62 7.69 -11.14
N ALA A 31 6.39 7.78 -10.65
CA ALA A 31 6.14 8.08 -9.24
C ALA A 31 4.85 7.49 -8.68
N VAL A 32 4.89 7.16 -7.39
CA VAL A 32 3.73 6.84 -6.56
C VAL A 32 3.60 7.92 -5.48
N LEU A 33 2.45 8.58 -5.47
CA LEU A 33 2.09 9.64 -4.53
C LEU A 33 0.93 9.16 -3.66
N LEU A 34 1.18 8.96 -2.38
CA LEU A 34 0.16 8.67 -1.37
C LEU A 34 0.01 9.87 -0.45
N ASP A 35 -1.22 10.39 -0.33
CA ASP A 35 -1.53 11.35 0.72
C ASP A 35 -1.61 10.68 2.10
N ALA A 36 -1.61 11.49 3.15
CA ALA A 36 -1.70 11.00 4.53
C ALA A 36 -3.09 10.45 4.89
N GLN A 37 -4.11 10.70 4.07
CA GLN A 37 -5.48 10.18 4.25
C GLN A 37 -5.67 8.83 3.55
N SER A 38 -4.69 8.41 2.75
CA SER A 38 -4.75 7.18 1.97
C SER A 38 -4.23 6.03 2.79
N THR A 39 -4.95 4.92 2.75
CA THR A 39 -4.67 3.73 3.56
C THR A 39 -4.52 2.51 2.67
N LEU A 40 -3.41 1.80 2.83
CA LEU A 40 -3.13 0.51 2.23
C LEU A 40 -3.15 -0.52 3.36
N ASP A 41 -4.09 -1.46 3.34
CA ASP A 41 -4.22 -2.47 4.38
C ASP A 41 -4.35 -3.87 3.75
N ALA A 42 -3.27 -4.64 3.85
CA ALA A 42 -3.19 -6.04 3.43
C ALA A 42 -3.31 -7.01 4.62
N SER A 43 -3.73 -6.54 5.80
CA SER A 43 -3.73 -7.34 7.03
C SER A 43 -4.73 -8.50 6.99
N SER A 44 -4.39 -9.57 7.70
CA SER A 44 -5.31 -10.68 7.95
C SER A 44 -5.63 -10.78 9.44
N GLN A 45 -6.87 -11.12 9.78
CA GLN A 45 -7.34 -11.17 11.17
C GLN A 45 -7.01 -12.49 11.87
N THR A 46 -7.18 -13.63 11.18
CA THR A 46 -6.88 -14.96 11.76
C THR A 46 -5.86 -15.76 10.95
N GLY A 47 -5.28 -15.19 9.89
CA GLY A 47 -4.25 -15.83 9.10
C GLY A 47 -3.03 -14.94 8.88
N ILE A 48 -2.27 -15.20 7.82
CA ILE A 48 -1.00 -14.52 7.55
C ILE A 48 -1.29 -13.18 6.88
N SER A 49 -0.73 -12.07 7.37
CA SER A 49 -0.84 -10.77 6.69
C SER A 49 -0.29 -10.85 5.26
N GLY A 50 -0.97 -10.16 4.33
CA GLY A 50 -0.48 -9.97 2.98
C GLY A 50 0.74 -9.04 2.93
N SER A 51 1.21 -8.75 1.73
CA SER A 51 2.33 -7.83 1.50
C SER A 51 1.88 -6.62 0.71
N VAL A 52 2.46 -5.46 1.01
CA VAL A 52 2.26 -4.23 0.25
C VAL A 52 3.59 -3.91 -0.41
N THR A 53 3.65 -4.04 -1.74
CA THR A 53 4.83 -3.72 -2.55
C THR A 53 4.56 -2.44 -3.32
N ILE A 54 5.49 -1.50 -3.26
CA ILE A 54 5.42 -0.27 -4.04
C ILE A 54 6.69 -0.17 -4.87
N GLU A 55 6.54 -0.30 -6.18
CA GLU A 55 7.62 -0.19 -7.16
C GLU A 55 7.48 1.10 -7.94
N SER A 56 8.30 2.09 -7.59
CA SER A 56 8.51 3.26 -8.42
C SER A 56 9.84 3.95 -8.10
N PRO A 57 10.39 4.70 -9.08
CA PRO A 57 11.58 5.53 -8.86
C PRO A 57 11.38 6.61 -7.79
N ILE A 58 10.17 7.16 -7.67
CA ILE A 58 9.84 8.22 -6.71
C ILE A 58 8.65 7.75 -5.87
N GLN A 59 8.90 7.52 -4.59
CA GLN A 59 7.88 7.13 -3.61
C GLN A 59 7.69 8.26 -2.60
N VAL A 60 6.52 8.89 -2.64
CA VAL A 60 6.14 9.92 -1.66
C VAL A 60 4.97 9.39 -0.86
N LEU A 61 5.25 8.84 0.32
CA LEU A 61 4.24 8.47 1.30
C LEU A 61 4.15 9.58 2.34
N SER A 62 3.02 10.29 2.37
CA SER A 62 2.75 11.31 3.40
C SER A 62 2.23 10.73 4.73
N GLY A 63 2.19 9.40 4.87
CA GLY A 63 1.79 8.69 6.08
C GLY A 63 2.98 8.08 6.81
N THR A 64 3.28 8.58 8.00
CA THR A 64 4.09 8.01 9.08
C THR A 64 4.92 6.77 8.71
N ILE A 65 6.20 6.99 8.40
CA ILE A 65 7.21 5.94 8.53
C ILE A 65 7.40 5.72 10.03
N ALA A 66 6.66 4.77 10.62
CA ALA A 66 6.94 4.35 11.99
C ALA A 66 8.32 3.67 11.99
N PRO A 67 9.33 4.19 12.70
CA PRO A 67 10.57 3.47 12.89
C PRO A 67 10.27 2.22 13.71
N LEU A 68 10.76 1.06 13.29
CA LEU A 68 10.73 -0.14 14.13
C LEU A 68 11.73 0.07 15.29
N PRO A 69 11.31 -0.07 16.57
CA PRO A 69 12.22 -0.02 17.71
C PRO A 69 13.14 -1.24 17.80
#